data_AF-B4MF17-F1
#
_entry.id   AF-B4MF17-F1
#
_cell.length_a   1.000
_cell.length_b   1.000
_cell.length_c   1.000
_cell.angle_alpha   90.00
_cell.angle_beta   90.00
_cell.angle_gamma   90.00
#
_symmetry.space_group_name_H-M   'P 1'
#
loop_
_entity.id
_entity.type
_entity.pdbx_description
1 polymer ?
#
loop_
_entity_poly.entity_id
_entity_poly.type
_entity_poly.pdbx_seq_one_letter_code
_entity_poly.pdbx_strand_id
1 'polypeptide(L)'
;MIKFTSILAGFALAFLLVPAIAMAAEKSAAAAAAAADDAQKDGEIKIYKRLIPADVLRDFPGMCFASTRCATVEPGKTWELTPFCGRSTCVQNEENPSKLLELVEDCGPLPLSLANDKCKLDTEKTNKTAPFPFCCPIFTCEPGVKLEYPEVEKEEEKKN
;
A
#
# COMPACT_ATOMS: atom_id res chain seq x y z
N MET A 1 69.32 -0.22 30.85
CA MET A 1 68.41 -0.09 29.69
C MET A 1 67.29 0.85 30.11
N ILE A 2 67.30 2.05 29.54
CA ILE A 2 66.67 3.28 30.06
C ILE A 2 65.39 3.60 29.27
N LYS A 3 64.40 4.13 29.99
CA LYS A 3 62.99 4.39 29.62
C LYS A 3 62.81 5.61 28.70
N PHE A 4 61.81 5.46 27.83
CA PHE A 4 60.87 6.45 27.24
C PHE A 4 61.24 7.95 27.20
N THR A 5 61.50 8.39 25.98
CA THR A 5 61.57 9.76 25.42
C THR A 5 60.18 10.43 25.47
N SER A 6 60.00 11.53 26.23
CA SER A 6 60.10 12.96 25.83
C SER A 6 58.93 13.47 24.96
N ILE A 7 58.03 14.32 25.48
CA ILE A 7 58.10 15.81 25.62
C ILE A 7 57.38 16.52 24.44
N LEU A 8 56.33 17.32 24.72
CA LEU A 8 56.20 18.77 24.46
C LEU A 8 54.74 19.26 24.40
N ALA A 9 54.46 20.28 25.21
CA ALA A 9 53.29 21.13 25.16
C ALA A 9 53.37 22.15 24.01
N GLY A 10 52.22 22.58 23.49
CA GLY A 10 52.10 23.62 22.46
C GLY A 10 50.79 24.39 22.59
N PHE A 11 50.92 25.70 22.75
CA PHE A 11 49.93 26.72 23.09
C PHE A 11 49.14 27.25 21.86
N ALA A 12 47.90 27.67 22.12
CA ALA A 12 47.19 28.85 21.59
C ALA A 12 46.75 29.01 20.11
N LEU A 13 45.44 29.24 19.92
CA LEU A 13 44.75 30.39 19.26
C LEU A 13 43.31 29.95 18.93
N ALA A 14 42.24 30.41 19.60
CA ALA A 14 41.55 31.71 19.49
C ALA A 14 40.64 31.87 18.24
N PHE A 15 39.39 32.27 18.52
CA PHE A 15 38.35 32.86 17.67
C PHE A 15 37.59 31.96 16.66
N LEU A 16 36.27 31.78 16.87
CA LEU A 16 35.19 32.50 16.15
C LEU A 16 33.77 31.98 16.52
N LEU A 17 32.94 32.91 17.01
CA LEU A 17 31.49 33.12 16.76
C LEU A 17 30.40 32.09 17.19
N VAL A 18 29.56 32.58 18.12
CA VAL A 18 28.20 32.18 18.60
C VAL A 18 27.16 32.56 17.49
N PRO A 19 25.97 31.92 17.27
CA PRO A 19 24.89 31.79 18.26
C PRO A 19 23.90 30.60 18.21
N ALA A 20 23.12 30.56 19.29
CA ALA A 20 21.92 29.78 19.59
C ALA A 20 20.84 29.80 18.50
N ILE A 21 19.96 28.78 18.48
CA ILE A 21 18.48 28.90 18.41
C ILE A 21 17.82 27.51 18.62
N ALA A 22 16.89 27.52 19.58
CA ALA A 22 15.70 26.68 19.83
C ALA A 22 15.53 25.30 19.16
N MET A 23 15.37 24.27 20.00
CA MET A 23 14.50 23.13 19.68
C MET A 23 13.08 23.46 20.12
N ALA A 24 12.22 23.79 19.16
CA ALA A 24 10.79 23.86 19.34
C ALA A 24 10.20 22.44 19.31
N ALA A 25 9.33 22.16 20.28
CA ALA A 25 8.47 21.00 20.32
C ALA A 25 7.22 21.27 19.49
N GLU A 26 6.82 20.37 18.59
CA GLU A 26 5.45 20.24 18.09
C GLU A 26 5.31 18.84 17.46
N LYS A 27 4.60 17.89 18.10
CA LYS A 27 3.15 17.73 18.18
C LYS A 27 2.59 17.06 16.92
N SER A 28 2.28 15.76 17.09
CA SER A 28 1.20 14.98 16.46
C SER A 28 0.71 15.42 15.08
N ALA A 29 0.98 14.59 14.07
CA ALA A 29 0.19 14.50 12.85
C ALA A 29 -0.47 13.11 12.75
N ALA A 30 -1.23 12.75 13.79
CA ALA A 30 -2.30 11.76 13.70
C ALA A 30 -3.62 12.53 13.56
N ALA A 31 -4.02 12.84 12.32
CA ALA A 31 -5.39 13.17 11.88
C ALA A 31 -5.33 13.86 10.50
N ALA A 32 -5.44 13.08 9.42
CA ALA A 32 -5.96 13.53 8.12
C ALA A 32 -6.00 12.35 7.12
N ALA A 33 -6.82 11.34 7.39
CA ALA A 33 -7.22 10.36 6.39
C ALA A 33 -8.65 9.89 6.67
N ALA A 34 -9.56 10.85 6.79
CA ALA A 34 -10.99 10.59 6.80
C ALA A 34 -11.69 11.65 5.95
N ALA A 35 -12.57 11.17 5.08
CA ALA A 35 -13.41 11.91 4.14
C ALA A 35 -12.69 12.46 2.89
N ALA A 36 -12.65 11.63 1.84
CA ALA A 36 -12.76 12.13 0.47
C ALA A 36 -14.07 11.60 -0.11
N ASP A 37 -15.05 12.51 -0.12
CA ASP A 37 -16.20 12.66 -1.00
C ASP A 37 -16.19 11.74 -2.26
N ASP A 38 -17.04 10.69 -2.26
CA ASP A 38 -17.19 9.73 -3.36
C ASP A 38 -18.15 10.30 -4.44
N ALA A 39 -17.67 11.28 -5.20
CA ALA A 39 -18.23 11.64 -6.50
C ALA A 39 -17.24 11.22 -7.58
N GLN A 40 -17.53 10.08 -8.23
CA GLN A 40 -16.75 9.56 -9.35
C GLN A 40 -16.65 10.60 -10.46
N LYS A 41 -15.44 11.12 -10.71
CA LYS A 41 -15.12 11.85 -11.94
C LYS A 41 -14.84 10.84 -13.04
N ASP A 42 -15.46 11.00 -14.20
CA ASP A 42 -15.23 10.16 -15.37
C ASP A 42 -13.72 10.09 -15.68
N GLY A 43 -13.13 8.90 -15.53
CA GLY A 43 -11.73 8.61 -15.90
C GLY A 43 -10.74 8.36 -14.76
N GLU A 44 -11.12 8.52 -13.49
CA GLU A 44 -10.23 8.17 -12.36
C GLU A 44 -10.38 6.68 -11.98
N ILE A 45 -9.28 5.92 -12.02
CA ILE A 45 -9.28 4.49 -11.66
C ILE A 45 -9.31 4.37 -10.13
N LYS A 46 -10.45 3.94 -9.58
CA LYS A 46 -10.60 3.68 -8.14
C LYS A 46 -9.92 2.36 -7.76
N ILE A 47 -9.00 2.42 -6.80
CA ILE A 47 -8.28 1.26 -6.27
C ILE A 47 -8.85 0.87 -4.92
N TYR A 48 -9.19 -0.41 -4.79
CA TYR A 48 -9.67 -1.00 -3.55
C TYR A 48 -8.53 -1.68 -2.84
N LYS A 49 -8.50 -1.53 -1.52
CA LYS A 49 -7.47 -2.09 -0.66
C LYS A 49 -8.12 -2.95 0.41
N ARG A 50 -7.57 -4.13 0.65
CA ARG A 50 -8.00 -5.01 1.73
C ARG A 50 -6.83 -5.80 2.28
N LEU A 51 -6.82 -6.00 3.58
CA LEU A 51 -5.90 -6.91 4.25
C LEU A 51 -6.60 -8.25 4.44
N ILE A 52 -5.97 -9.31 3.97
CA ILE A 52 -6.43 -10.68 4.22
C ILE A 52 -5.34 -11.45 4.96
N PRO A 53 -5.67 -12.52 5.71
CA PRO A 53 -4.66 -13.44 6.20
C PRO A 53 -3.84 -13.98 5.02
N ALA A 54 -2.51 -13.93 5.12
CA ALA A 54 -1.66 -14.49 4.08
C ALA A 54 -1.73 -16.02 4.12
N ASP A 55 -1.74 -16.65 2.94
CA ASP A 55 -1.43 -18.06 2.84
C ASP A 55 0.05 -18.26 3.22
N VAL A 56 0.31 -19.20 4.12
CA VAL A 56 1.66 -19.51 4.59
C VAL A 56 1.89 -21.02 4.44
N LEU A 57 2.98 -21.39 3.77
CA LEU A 57 3.34 -22.80 3.63
C LEU A 57 4.02 -23.29 4.91
N ARG A 58 3.75 -24.54 5.28
CA ARG A 58 4.34 -25.19 6.46
C ARG A 58 5.87 -25.11 6.47
N ASP A 59 6.49 -25.28 5.31
CA ASP A 59 7.95 -25.32 5.18
C ASP A 59 8.57 -23.90 5.16
N PHE A 60 7.73 -22.85 5.02
CA PHE A 60 8.14 -21.46 4.94
C PHE A 60 7.26 -20.54 5.81
N PRO A 61 7.27 -20.70 7.14
CA PRO A 61 6.34 -20.01 8.05
C PRO A 61 6.50 -18.48 8.10
N GLY A 62 7.64 -17.96 7.64
CA GLY A 62 7.95 -16.53 7.63
C GLY A 62 7.74 -15.84 6.28
N MET A 63 7.10 -16.51 5.31
CA MET A 63 6.86 -15.96 3.98
C MET A 63 5.39 -16.13 3.58
N CYS A 64 4.85 -15.14 2.87
CA CYS A 64 3.55 -15.27 2.22
C CYS A 64 3.67 -16.20 1.01
N PHE A 65 2.60 -16.90 0.65
CA PHE A 65 2.52 -17.73 -0.54
C PHE A 65 1.65 -17.05 -1.60
N ALA A 66 2.27 -16.65 -2.71
CA ALA A 66 1.60 -16.08 -3.86
C ALA A 66 1.04 -17.19 -4.76
N SER A 67 -0.24 -17.54 -4.56
CA SER A 67 -0.92 -18.62 -5.31
C SER A 67 -0.91 -18.40 -6.82
N THR A 68 -1.05 -17.16 -7.29
CA THR A 68 -1.02 -16.79 -8.72
C THR A 68 0.33 -17.02 -9.38
N ARG A 69 1.42 -17.12 -8.60
CA ARG A 69 2.79 -17.33 -9.07
C ARG A 69 3.40 -18.66 -8.61
N CYS A 70 2.68 -19.43 -7.79
CA CYS A 70 3.19 -20.62 -7.12
C CYS A 70 4.56 -20.40 -6.45
N ALA A 71 4.72 -19.28 -5.74
CA ALA A 71 6.00 -18.88 -5.14
C ALA A 71 5.83 -18.26 -3.76
N THR A 72 6.86 -18.39 -2.91
CA THR A 72 6.92 -17.68 -1.63
C THR A 72 7.44 -16.27 -1.80
N VAL A 73 6.96 -15.35 -0.96
CA VAL A 73 7.27 -13.92 -1.02
C VAL A 73 7.60 -13.42 0.39
N GLU A 74 8.74 -12.74 0.52
CA GLU A 74 9.19 -12.16 1.78
C GLU A 74 8.32 -10.97 2.22
N PRO A 75 8.19 -10.71 3.54
CA PRO A 75 7.55 -9.50 4.04
C PRO A 75 8.12 -8.22 3.43
N GLY A 76 7.25 -7.28 3.08
CA GLY A 76 7.55 -6.03 2.40
C GLY A 76 7.70 -6.13 0.88
N LYS A 77 7.57 -7.33 0.29
CA LYS A 77 7.63 -7.51 -1.17
C LYS A 77 6.24 -7.57 -1.78
N THR A 78 6.14 -7.05 -3.00
CA THR A 78 4.90 -6.94 -3.78
C THR A 78 4.98 -7.83 -5.02
N TRP A 79 3.83 -8.38 -5.43
CA TRP A 79 3.68 -9.15 -6.66
C TRP A 79 2.38 -8.83 -7.38
N GLU A 80 2.40 -8.93 -8.70
CA GLU A 80 1.19 -8.84 -9.55
C GLU A 80 0.34 -10.10 -9.45
N LEU A 81 -0.98 -9.93 -9.46
CA LEU A 81 -1.97 -11.00 -9.37
C LEU A 81 -2.39 -11.56 -10.73
N THR A 82 -1.65 -11.25 -11.81
CA THR A 82 -1.90 -11.76 -13.17
C THR A 82 -2.21 -13.27 -13.12
N PRO A 83 -3.31 -13.73 -13.73
CA PRO A 83 -4.16 -13.05 -14.73
C PRO A 83 -5.22 -12.09 -14.18
N PHE A 84 -5.34 -11.91 -12.87
CA PHE A 84 -6.22 -10.90 -12.28
C PHE A 84 -5.58 -9.51 -12.32
N CYS A 85 -6.40 -8.47 -12.43
CA CYS A 85 -5.91 -7.09 -12.39
C CYS A 85 -5.83 -6.61 -10.94
N GLY A 86 -4.64 -6.72 -10.37
CA GLY A 86 -4.36 -6.34 -9.00
C GLY A 86 -2.91 -6.66 -8.65
N ARG A 87 -2.50 -6.21 -7.48
CA ARG A 87 -1.23 -6.58 -6.87
C ARG A 87 -1.43 -6.88 -5.39
N SER A 88 -0.54 -7.69 -4.86
CA SER A 88 -0.52 -8.04 -3.46
C SER A 88 0.82 -7.73 -2.84
N THR A 89 0.83 -7.39 -1.56
CA THR A 89 2.05 -7.16 -0.78
C THR A 89 2.02 -8.03 0.46
N CYS A 90 3.12 -8.72 0.74
CA CYS A 90 3.27 -9.50 1.97
C CYS A 90 3.57 -8.51 3.09
N VAL A 91 2.73 -8.46 4.12
CA VAL A 91 2.91 -7.53 5.24
C VAL A 91 2.94 -8.28 6.55
N GLN A 92 3.77 -7.81 7.48
CA GLN A 92 3.77 -8.31 8.84
C GLN A 92 2.59 -7.70 9.59
N ASN A 93 1.81 -8.50 10.31
CA ASN A 93 0.80 -7.97 11.20
C ASN A 93 1.45 -7.20 12.36
N GLU A 94 1.03 -5.95 12.56
CA GLU A 94 1.60 -5.05 13.59
C GLU A 94 1.23 -5.46 15.02
N GLU A 95 0.02 -5.99 15.22
CA GLU A 95 -0.47 -6.44 16.53
C GLU A 95 0.10 -7.80 16.91
N ASN A 96 0.29 -8.68 15.93
CA ASN A 96 0.84 -10.01 16.10
C ASN A 96 1.92 -10.32 15.05
N PRO A 97 3.21 -10.04 15.35
CA PRO A 97 4.34 -10.30 14.45
C PRO A 97 4.57 -11.77 14.09
N SER A 98 3.83 -12.72 14.66
CA SER A 98 3.87 -14.12 14.21
C SER A 98 2.92 -14.42 13.04
N LYS A 99 2.00 -13.48 12.72
CA LYS A 99 1.04 -13.61 11.63
C LYS A 99 1.42 -12.72 10.46
N LEU A 100 1.31 -13.26 9.25
CA LEU A 100 1.46 -12.53 8.01
C LEU A 100 0.08 -12.20 7.42
N LEU A 101 -0.01 -11.04 6.80
CA LEU A 101 -1.17 -10.60 6.04
C LEU A 101 -0.74 -10.36 4.59
N GLU A 102 -1.71 -10.41 3.70
CA GLU A 102 -1.57 -10.00 2.32
C GLU A 102 -2.41 -8.73 2.11
N LEU A 103 -1.74 -7.62 1.81
CA LEU A 103 -2.38 -6.40 1.37
C LEU A 103 -2.69 -6.52 -0.12
N VAL A 104 -3.96 -6.76 -0.43
CA VAL A 104 -4.47 -6.85 -1.80
C VAL A 104 -4.94 -5.47 -2.25
N GLU A 105 -4.40 -5.00 -3.37
CA GLU A 105 -4.85 -3.81 -4.09
C GLU A 105 -5.40 -4.25 -5.46
N ASP A 106 -6.69 -4.07 -5.68
CA ASP A 106 -7.38 -4.51 -6.90
C ASP A 106 -8.40 -3.45 -7.40
N CYS A 107 -9.08 -3.77 -8.49
CA CYS A 107 -10.08 -2.89 -9.10
C CYS A 107 -11.42 -2.85 -8.35
N GLY A 108 -11.58 -3.64 -7.29
CA GLY A 108 -12.79 -3.73 -6.50
C GLY A 108 -13.95 -4.50 -7.12
N PRO A 109 -15.14 -4.41 -6.50
CA PRO A 109 -16.34 -5.08 -6.99
C PRO A 109 -16.76 -4.54 -8.35
N LEU A 110 -17.38 -5.39 -9.15
CA LEU A 110 -18.00 -4.97 -10.40
C LEU A 110 -19.26 -4.10 -10.11
N PRO A 111 -19.56 -3.09 -10.95
CA PRO A 111 -20.75 -2.27 -10.79
C PRO A 111 -22.04 -3.10 -10.88
N LEU A 112 -23.01 -2.82 -10.01
CA LEU A 112 -24.38 -3.37 -10.07
C LEU A 112 -25.09 -2.96 -11.36
N SER A 113 -24.76 -1.79 -11.90
CA SER A 113 -25.36 -1.27 -13.14
C SER A 113 -25.02 -2.10 -14.39
N LEU A 114 -24.05 -3.03 -14.32
CA LEU A 114 -23.83 -4.05 -15.33
C LEU A 114 -25.00 -5.04 -15.43
N ALA A 115 -25.66 -5.35 -14.32
CA ALA A 115 -26.76 -6.32 -14.30
C ALA A 115 -28.02 -5.81 -15.03
N ASN A 116 -28.14 -4.49 -15.19
CA ASN A 116 -29.27 -3.84 -15.84
C ASN A 116 -29.03 -3.51 -17.32
N ASP A 117 -27.91 -3.96 -17.91
CA ASP A 117 -27.46 -3.70 -19.30
C ASP A 117 -27.28 -2.22 -19.70
N LYS A 118 -27.55 -1.27 -18.79
CA LYS A 118 -27.41 0.18 -19.02
C LYS A 118 -25.97 0.68 -18.98
N CYS A 119 -25.06 -0.13 -18.47
CA CYS A 119 -23.62 0.09 -18.48
C CYS A 119 -22.95 -1.15 -19.04
N LYS A 120 -21.90 -0.97 -19.85
CA LYS A 120 -21.16 -2.06 -20.49
C LYS A 120 -19.66 -1.86 -20.30
N LEU A 121 -18.93 -2.97 -20.23
CA LEU A 121 -17.47 -2.94 -20.28
C LEU A 121 -17.05 -2.33 -21.63
N ASP A 122 -16.29 -1.26 -21.58
CA ASP A 122 -15.70 -0.63 -22.75
C ASP A 122 -14.44 -1.42 -23.13
N THR A 123 -14.60 -2.38 -24.04
CA THR A 123 -13.50 -3.25 -24.48
C THR A 123 -12.45 -2.53 -25.32
N GLU A 124 -12.78 -1.37 -25.88
CA GLU A 124 -11.83 -0.56 -26.64
C GLU A 124 -10.92 0.25 -25.72
N LYS A 125 -11.47 0.76 -24.60
CA LYS A 125 -10.70 1.50 -23.60
C LYS A 125 -10.03 0.61 -22.56
N THR A 126 -10.58 -0.57 -22.28
CA THR A 126 -10.03 -1.48 -21.26
C THR A 126 -8.89 -2.31 -21.83
N ASN A 127 -7.66 -2.07 -21.36
CA ASN A 127 -6.50 -2.89 -21.71
C ASN A 127 -6.19 -3.93 -20.63
N LYS A 128 -6.80 -5.12 -20.72
CA LYS A 128 -6.65 -6.20 -19.71
C LYS A 128 -5.22 -6.74 -19.56
N THR A 129 -4.31 -6.48 -20.51
CA THR A 129 -2.92 -6.95 -20.44
C THR A 129 -1.96 -5.90 -19.89
N ALA A 130 -2.44 -4.68 -19.62
CA ALA A 130 -1.64 -3.65 -19.00
C ALA A 130 -1.25 -4.02 -17.56
N PRO A 131 -0.16 -3.48 -17.02
CA PRO A 131 0.16 -3.60 -15.60
C PRO A 131 -0.92 -2.92 -14.74
N PHE A 132 -1.16 -3.45 -13.54
CA PHE A 132 -2.01 -2.78 -12.56
C PHE A 132 -1.44 -1.38 -12.22
N PRO A 133 -2.26 -0.33 -12.13
CA PRO A 133 -3.74 -0.31 -12.14
C PRO A 133 -4.41 -0.18 -13.52
N PHE A 134 -3.64 -0.10 -14.60
CA PHE A 134 -4.16 0.24 -15.92
C PHE A 134 -4.91 -0.90 -16.62
N CYS A 135 -4.87 -2.11 -16.07
CA CYS A 135 -5.73 -3.22 -16.50
C CYS A 135 -7.16 -3.16 -15.94
N CYS A 136 -7.47 -2.20 -15.07
CA CYS A 136 -8.79 -2.14 -14.46
C CYS A 136 -9.89 -1.87 -15.50
N PRO A 137 -11.09 -2.48 -15.32
CA PRO A 137 -12.17 -2.36 -16.28
C PRO A 137 -12.71 -0.94 -16.33
N ILE A 138 -12.88 -0.43 -17.55
CA ILE A 138 -13.53 0.86 -17.83
C ILE A 138 -14.93 0.57 -18.35
N PHE A 139 -15.92 1.24 -17.78
CA PHE A 139 -17.32 1.06 -18.16
C PHE A 139 -17.85 2.31 -18.86
N THR A 140 -18.67 2.09 -19.89
CA THR A 140 -19.42 3.13 -20.59
C THR A 140 -20.91 2.89 -20.35
N CYS A 141 -21.62 3.91 -19.89
CA CYS A 141 -23.05 3.87 -19.60
C CYS A 141 -23.85 4.72 -20.60
N GLU A 142 -25.15 4.42 -20.71
CA GLU A 142 -26.08 5.29 -21.42
C GLU A 142 -26.14 6.69 -20.79
N PRO A 143 -26.44 7.75 -21.57
CA PRO A 143 -26.51 9.10 -21.05
C PRO A 143 -27.47 9.23 -19.86
N GLY A 144 -26.98 9.75 -18.74
CA GLY A 144 -27.76 9.95 -17.52
C GLY A 144 -27.80 8.76 -16.57
N VAL A 145 -27.19 7.62 -16.93
CA VAL A 145 -27.03 6.46 -16.04
C VAL A 145 -25.70 6.55 -15.31
N LYS A 146 -25.72 6.40 -13.98
CA LYS A 146 -24.51 6.38 -13.15
C LYS A 146 -24.07 4.94 -12.86
N LEU A 147 -22.76 4.76 -12.71
CA LEU A 147 -22.20 3.51 -12.19
C LEU A 147 -22.49 3.41 -10.70
N GLU A 148 -23.24 2.38 -10.31
CA GLU A 148 -23.53 2.06 -8.92
C GLU A 148 -22.71 0.83 -8.55
N TYR A 149 -21.90 0.94 -7.50
CA TYR A 149 -21.11 -0.17 -6.97
C TYR A 149 -21.80 -0.74 -5.73
N PRO A 150 -21.69 -2.06 -5.46
CA PRO A 150 -22.13 -2.62 -4.20
C PRO A 150 -21.44 -1.91 -3.04
N GLU A 151 -22.18 -1.64 -1.96
CA GLU A 151 -21.56 -1.21 -0.71
C GLU A 151 -20.70 -2.35 -0.19
N VAL A 152 -19.40 -2.11 -0.08
CA VAL A 152 -18.48 -3.05 0.57
C VAL A 152 -18.62 -2.81 2.06
N GLU A 153 -19.23 -3.75 2.78
CA GLU A 153 -19.23 -3.73 4.24
C GLU A 153 -17.76 -3.68 4.69
N LYS A 154 -17.39 -2.62 5.40
CA LYS A 154 -16.09 -2.57 6.07
C LYS A 154 -16.13 -3.66 7.12
N GLU A 155 -15.40 -4.75 6.93
CA GLU A 155 -15.22 -5.75 7.97
C GLU A 155 -14.60 -5.03 9.18
N GLU A 156 -15.43 -4.73 10.18
CA GLU A 156 -14.96 -4.24 11.46
C GLU A 156 -14.04 -5.31 12.06
N GLU A 157 -12.86 -4.89 12.48
CA GLU A 157 -11.87 -5.68 13.20
C GLU A 157 -12.54 -6.43 14.36
N LYS A 158 -13.00 -7.66 14.11
CA LYS A 158 -13.43 -8.56 15.19
C LYS A 158 -12.18 -9.06 15.88
N LYS A 159 -11.77 -8.26 16.87
CA LYS A 159 -10.82 -8.57 17.93
C LYS A 159 -11.23 -9.88 18.61
N ASN A 160 -10.62 -10.99 18.20
CA ASN A 160 -10.68 -12.28 18.89
C ASN A 160 -9.27 -12.72 19.27
#